data_AF-A0A1W6K949-F1
#
_entry.id   AF-A0A1W6K949-F1
#
_cell.length_a   1.000
_cell.length_b   1.000
_cell.length_c   1.000
_cell.angle_alpha   90.00
_cell.angle_beta   90.00
_cell.angle_gamma   90.00
#
_symmetry.space_group_name_H-M   'P 1'
#
loop_
_entity.id
_entity.type
_entity.pdbx_description
1 polymer ?
#
loop_
_entity_poly.entity_id
_entity_poly.type
_entity_poly.pdbx_seq_one_letter_code
_entity_poly.pdbx_strand_id
1 'polypeptide(L)' 'MNYAQEQRLRFIDCMLVYYGRIGRKEVCDFFAVSGPTATRDFRLYSEVAPDNLVMDRASKAWIKSARFKRVYQ' A
#
# COMPACT_ATOMS: atom_id res chain seq x y z
N MET A 1 9.88 9.92 -8.33
CA MET A 1 9.88 8.64 -7.59
C MET A 1 11.28 8.05 -7.66
N ASN A 2 11.84 7.54 -6.55
CA ASN A 2 13.08 6.75 -6.62
C ASN A 2 12.76 5.26 -6.70
N TYR A 3 13.73 4.43 -7.13
CA TYR A 3 13.54 3.00 -7.32
C TYR A 3 13.02 2.29 -6.06
N ALA A 4 13.60 2.59 -4.90
CA ALA A 4 13.19 1.98 -3.64
C ALA A 4 11.73 2.30 -3.28
N GLN A 5 11.26 3.53 -3.51
CA GLN A 5 9.88 3.92 -3.29
C GLN A 5 8.94 3.22 -4.27
N GLU A 6 9.30 3.13 -5.55
CA GLU A 6 8.51 2.40 -6.53
C GLU A 6 8.32 0.93 -6.12
N GLN A 7 9.38 0.24 -5.67
CA GLN A 7 9.28 -1.14 -5.20
C GLN A 7 8.29 -1.29 -4.03
N ARG A 8 8.25 -0.32 -3.10
CA ARG A 8 7.27 -0.33 -2.00
C ARG A 8 5.83 -0.15 -2.49
N LEU A 9 5.61 0.72 -3.48
CA LEU A 9 4.28 0.89 -4.09
C LEU A 9 3.84 -0.36 -4.87
N ARG A 10 4.77 -1.00 -5.60
CA ARG A 10 4.53 -2.30 -6.26
C ARG A 10 4.14 -3.38 -5.24
N PHE A 11 4.85 -3.43 -4.12
CA PHE A 11 4.52 -4.35 -3.03
C PHE A 11 3.13 -4.10 -2.45
N ILE A 12 2.75 -2.84 -2.19
CA ILE A 12 1.39 -2.47 -1.76
C ILE A 12 0.35 -2.98 -2.77
N ASP A 13 0.55 -2.71 -4.06
CA ASP A 13 -0.36 -3.13 -5.14
C ASP A 13 -0.52 -4.66 -5.17
N CYS A 14 0.59 -5.39 -5.10
CA CYS A 14 0.60 -6.85 -5.08
C CYS A 14 -0.12 -7.41 -3.85
N MET A 15 0.13 -6.85 -2.66
CA MET A 15 -0.53 -7.31 -1.44
C MET A 15 -2.06 -7.11 -1.51
N LEU A 16 -2.51 -6.02 -2.13
CA LEU A 16 -3.94 -5.79 -2.37
C LEU A 16 -4.51 -6.77 -3.39
N VAL A 17 -3.75 -7.10 -4.45
CA VAL A 17 -4.18 -8.10 -5.45
C VAL A 17 -4.38 -9.47 -4.80
N TYR A 18 -3.39 -9.95 -4.05
CA TYR A 18 -3.36 -11.34 -3.57
C TYR A 18 -4.00 -11.54 -2.20
N TYR A 19 -3.75 -10.65 -1.24
CA TYR A 19 -4.24 -10.78 0.13
C TYR A 19 -5.46 -9.90 0.42
N GLY A 20 -5.76 -8.93 -0.46
CA GLY A 20 -6.88 -8.01 -0.30
C GLY A 20 -6.69 -6.99 0.83
N ARG A 21 -5.56 -7.01 1.54
CA ARG A 21 -5.25 -6.10 2.64
C ARG A 21 -3.75 -5.94 2.83
N ILE A 22 -3.37 -4.80 3.39
CA ILE A 22 -1.99 -4.54 3.83
C ILE A 22 -1.99 -3.43 4.89
N GLY A 23 -1.15 -3.55 5.91
CA GLY A 23 -0.89 -2.50 6.90
C GLY A 23 0.49 -1.88 6.75
N ARG A 24 0.80 -0.92 7.63
CA ARG A 24 2.15 -0.34 7.70
C ARG A 24 3.18 -1.36 8.16
N LYS A 25 2.79 -2.30 9.02
CA LYS A 25 3.72 -3.27 9.61
C LYS A 25 4.36 -4.13 8.52
N GLU A 26 3.59 -4.62 7.56
CA GLU A 26 4.06 -5.45 6.46
C GLU A 26 5.08 -4.69 5.59
N VAL A 27 4.82 -3.41 5.30
CA VAL A 27 5.76 -2.56 4.54
C VAL A 27 7.03 -2.30 5.34
N CYS A 28 6.91 -1.98 6.62
CA CYS A 28 8.06 -1.73 7.50
C CYS A 28 8.93 -2.99 7.66
N ASP A 29 8.31 -4.14 7.91
CA ASP A 29 9.00 -5.41 8.14
C ASP A 29 9.71 -5.87 6.85
N PHE A 30 9.06 -5.76 5.69
CA PHE A 30 9.63 -6.22 4.42
C PHE A 30 10.78 -5.33 3.92
N PHE A 31 10.65 -4.00 4.08
CA PHE A 31 11.62 -3.03 3.52
C PHE A 31 12.55 -2.40 4.56
N ALA A 32 12.43 -2.79 5.83
CA ALA A 32 13.15 -2.17 6.95
C ALA A 32 13.00 -0.63 7.00
N VAL A 33 11.80 -0.13 6.69
CA VAL A 33 11.48 1.31 6.73
C VAL A 33 10.73 1.68 8.02
N SER A 34 10.78 2.96 8.38
CA SER A 34 10.02 3.47 9.51
C SER A 34 8.53 3.60 9.21
N GLY A 35 7.68 3.55 10.25
CA GLY A 35 6.24 3.75 10.15
C GLY A 35 5.80 5.04 9.44
N PRO A 36 6.47 6.19 9.66
CA PRO A 36 6.21 7.42 8.91
C PRO A 36 6.49 7.29 7.41
N THR A 37 7.53 6.54 7.01
CA THR A 37 7.83 6.29 5.60
C THR A 37 6.75 5.42 4.96
N ALA A 38 6.36 4.31 5.60
CA ALA A 38 5.24 3.49 5.11
C ALA A 38 3.93 4.29 5.01
N THR A 39 3.65 5.19 5.96
CA THR A 39 2.48 6.09 5.90
C THR A 39 2.52 7.00 4.67
N ARG A 40 3.68 7.56 4.34
CA ARG A 40 3.86 8.36 3.11
C ARG A 40 3.70 7.52 1.85
N ASP A 41 4.19 6.27 1.85
CA ASP A 41 4.02 5.38 0.71
C ASP A 41 2.53 5.05 0.47
N PHE A 42 1.73 4.81 1.52
CA PHE A 42 0.29 4.63 1.37
C PHE A 42 -0.42 5.87 0.84
N ARG A 43 -0.04 7.07 1.33
CA ARG A 43 -0.58 8.33 0.82
C ARG A 43 -0.27 8.49 -0.66
N LEU A 44 0.96 8.23 -1.06
CA LEU A 44 1.38 8.31 -2.46
C LEU A 44 0.67 7.26 -3.33
N TYR A 45 0.51 6.03 -2.84
CA TYR A 45 -0.28 5.01 -3.54
C TYR A 45 -1.74 5.48 -3.75
N SER A 46 -2.37 6.08 -2.74
CA SER A 46 -3.71 6.67 -2.88
C SER A 46 -3.77 7.85 -3.85
N GLU A 47 -2.69 8.61 -4.04
CA GLU A 47 -2.63 9.66 -5.06
C GLU A 47 -2.57 9.05 -6.49
N VAL A 48 -1.85 7.94 -6.66
CA VAL A 48 -1.76 7.21 -7.94
C VAL A 48 -3.04 6.43 -8.26
N ALA A 49 -3.66 5.83 -7.23
CA ALA A 49 -4.83 4.95 -7.36
C ALA A 49 -5.88 5.28 -6.28
N PRO A 50 -6.61 6.41 -6.42
CA PRO A 50 -7.50 6.94 -5.39
C PRO A 50 -8.66 6.01 -5.04
N ASP A 51 -9.11 5.22 -6.01
CA ASP A 51 -10.19 4.27 -5.83
C ASP A 51 -9.72 2.90 -5.32
N ASN A 52 -8.43 2.61 -5.15
CA ASN A 52 -7.95 1.24 -4.86
C ASN A 52 -8.02 0.83 -3.39
N LEU A 53 -8.03 1.80 -2.47
CA LEU A 53 -7.85 1.56 -1.05
C LEU A 53 -9.01 2.07 -0.21
N VAL A 54 -9.38 1.29 0.80
CA VAL A 54 -10.27 1.71 1.88
C VAL A 54 -9.56 1.49 3.21
N MET A 55 -9.50 2.52 4.05
CA MET A 55 -8.91 2.39 5.38
C MET A 55 -9.89 1.67 6.31
N ASP A 56 -9.49 0.50 6.82
CA ASP A 56 -10.15 -0.14 7.96
C ASP A 56 -9.48 0.31 9.26
N ARG A 57 -10.18 1.17 10.00
CA ARG A 57 -9.68 1.73 11.27
C ARG A 57 -9.60 0.69 12.39
N ALA A 58 -10.40 -0.38 12.34
CA ALA A 58 -10.39 -1.41 13.37
C ALA A 58 -9.11 -2.24 13.29
N SER A 59 -8.74 -2.69 12.09
CA SER A 59 -7.51 -3.47 11.87
C SER A 59 -6.26 -2.61 11.61
N LYS A 60 -6.41 -1.28 11.49
CA LYS A 60 -5.34 -0.33 11.12
C LYS A 60 -4.63 -0.74 9.82
N ALA A 61 -5.40 -1.29 8.88
CA ALA A 61 -4.94 -1.75 7.58
C ALA A 61 -5.74 -1.09 6.46
N TRP A 62 -5.14 -1.09 5.28
CA TRP A 62 -5.81 -0.72 4.04
C TRP A 62 -6.33 -1.98 3.37
N ILE A 63 -7.59 -1.92 2.97
CA ILE A 63 -8.31 -3.01 2.32
C ILE A 63 -8.48 -2.66 0.85
N LYS A 64 -8.39 -3.68 0.00
CA LYS A 64 -8.69 -3.60 -1.43
C LYS A 64 -10.15 -3.15 -1.61
N SER A 65 -10.36 -2.09 -2.36
CA SER A 65 -11.72 -1.63 -2.67
C SER A 65 -12.39 -2.52 -3.73
N ALA A 66 -13.71 -2.40 -3.85
CA ALA A 66 -14.47 -3.00 -4.95
C ALA A 66 -14.14 -2.42 -6.34
N ARG A 67 -13.56 -1.21 -6.40
CA ARG A 67 -13.19 -0.51 -7.64
C ARG A 67 -11.72 -0.67 -7.99
N PHE A 68 -11.02 -1.57 -7.30
CA PHE A 68 -9.58 -1.77 -7.45
C PHE A 68 -9.19 -2.02 -8.91
N LYS A 69 -8.23 -1.24 -9.40
CA LYS A 69 -7.56 -1.41 -10.69
C LYS A 69 -6.06 -1.47 -10.44
N ARG A 70 -5.45 -2.62 -10.75
CA ARG A 70 -4.01 -2.82 -10.61
C ARG A 70 -3.25 -1.74 -11.39
N VAL A 71 -2.32 -1.04 -10.74
CA VAL A 71 -1.51 0.03 -11.37
C VAL A 71 -0.04 -0.33 -11.51
N TYR A 72 0.42 -1.35 -10.78
CA TYR A 72 1.79 -1.84 -10.80
C TYR A 72 1.84 -3.33 -11.14
N GLN A 73 2.73 -3.71 -12.06
CA GLN A 73 3.00 -5.12 -12.41
C GLN A 73 4.01 -5.78 -11.48
#